data_AF-A0A7J6R5Z9-F1
#
_entry.id   AF-A0A7J6R5Z9-F1
#
_cell.length_a   1.000
_cell.length_b   1.000
_cell.length_c   1.000
_cell.angle_alpha   90.00
_cell.angle_beta   90.00
_cell.angle_gamma   90.00
#
_symmetry.space_group_name_H-M   'P 1'
#
loop_
_entity.id
_entity.type
_entity.pdbx_description
1 polymer ?
#
loop_
_entity_poly.entity_id
_entity_poly.type
_entity_poly.pdbx_seq_one_letter_code
_entity_poly.pdbx_strand_id
1 'polypeptide(L)'
;MLSRQPVRTIIGSASSSVEPFVFLAAVAEGRFQIKTGIKPLIPFSVQQIVDCSTSYGNKGCKGGTLTEAWMYVQDQGIVKESAYPFTAKDGKCKDSVVTSSANQCLAARDVVGWIGIKPEDELSLRGAVADGPVSVGIHGSSSRFRNYRFG
;
A
#
# COMPACT_ATOMS: atom_id res chain seq x y z
N MET A 1 -12.22 21.61 -6.82
CA MET A 1 -13.12 20.45 -6.65
C MET A 1 -12.29 19.20 -6.36
N LEU A 2 -12.35 18.67 -5.14
CA LEU A 2 -11.75 17.38 -4.79
C LEU A 2 -12.67 16.29 -5.36
N SER A 3 -12.24 15.62 -6.43
CA SER A 3 -12.94 14.45 -6.96
C SER A 3 -12.84 13.34 -5.91
N ARG A 4 -13.99 12.85 -5.42
CA ARG A 4 -14.04 11.70 -4.51
C ARG A 4 -13.49 10.49 -5.26
N GLN A 5 -12.49 9.85 -4.68
CA GLN A 5 -11.98 8.61 -5.24
C GLN A 5 -12.87 7.45 -4.80
N PRO A 6 -13.10 6.46 -5.68
CA PRO A 6 -13.84 5.28 -5.28
C PRO A 6 -13.09 4.58 -4.15
N VAL A 7 -13.77 4.37 -3.02
CA VAL A 7 -13.26 3.51 -1.95
C VAL A 7 -13.11 2.12 -2.53
N ARG A 8 -11.90 1.58 -2.51
CA ARG A 8 -11.68 0.17 -2.86
C ARG A 8 -12.16 -0.69 -1.70
N THR A 9 -13.22 -1.44 -1.96
CA THR A 9 -13.71 -2.48 -1.05
C THR A 9 -12.67 -3.61 -1.01
N ILE A 10 -11.87 -3.68 0.04
CA ILE A 10 -11.04 -4.86 0.38
C ILE A 10 -11.88 -5.86 1.19
N ILE A 11 -13.20 -5.89 0.98
CA ILE A 11 -14.11 -6.77 1.69
C ILE A 11 -14.35 -7.99 0.82
N GLY A 12 -13.55 -9.01 1.07
CA GLY A 12 -13.65 -10.32 0.43
C GLY A 12 -12.28 -10.98 0.32
N SER A 13 -11.84 -11.68 1.37
CA SER A 13 -10.72 -12.63 1.36
C SER A 13 -9.27 -12.12 1.29
N ALA A 14 -8.99 -10.86 1.62
CA ALA A 14 -7.62 -10.53 2.03
C ALA A 14 -7.35 -11.26 3.36
N SER A 15 -6.65 -12.39 3.29
CA SER A 15 -6.06 -13.05 4.48
C SER A 15 -5.42 -11.97 5.35
N SER A 16 -5.62 -11.98 6.67
CA SER A 16 -5.01 -11.01 7.60
C SER A 16 -3.50 -10.83 7.36
N SER A 17 -2.87 -11.86 6.79
CA SER A 17 -1.49 -11.89 6.33
C SER A 17 -1.10 -10.84 5.28
N VAL A 18 -1.99 -10.42 4.37
CA VAL A 18 -1.63 -9.47 3.28
C VAL A 18 -1.98 -8.01 3.60
N GLU A 19 -2.64 -7.73 4.73
CA GLU A 19 -3.01 -6.37 5.14
C GLU A 19 -1.86 -5.36 5.08
N PRO A 20 -0.63 -5.67 5.54
CA PRO A 20 0.48 -4.72 5.48
C PRO A 20 0.80 -4.23 4.06
N PHE A 21 0.69 -5.12 3.07
CA PHE A 21 0.98 -4.82 1.67
C PHE A 21 -0.10 -3.92 1.06
N VAL A 22 -1.35 -4.15 1.43
CA VAL A 22 -2.47 -3.32 1.00
C VAL A 22 -2.39 -1.92 1.60
N PHE A 23 -2.02 -1.79 2.88
CA PHE A 23 -1.81 -0.50 3.51
C PHE A 23 -0.66 0.28 2.87
N LEU A 24 0.44 -0.40 2.55
CA LEU A 24 1.54 0.20 1.79
C LEU A 24 1.05 0.76 0.46
N ALA A 25 0.39 -0.08 -0.34
CA ALA A 25 -0.09 0.30 -1.67
C ALA A 25 -1.03 1.51 -1.58
N ALA A 26 -2.02 1.50 -0.68
CA ALA A 26 -2.95 2.61 -0.52
C ALA A 26 -2.26 3.94 -0.16
N VAL A 27 -1.27 3.91 0.76
CA VAL A 27 -0.49 5.10 1.12
C VAL A 27 0.36 5.58 -0.06
N ALA A 28 1.04 4.64 -0.73
CA ALA A 28 1.91 4.93 -1.86
C ALA A 28 1.13 5.52 -3.03
N GLU A 29 -0.04 4.95 -3.37
CA GLU A 29 -0.96 5.43 -4.41
C GLU A 29 -1.40 6.88 -4.14
N GLY A 30 -1.88 7.15 -2.93
CA GLY A 30 -2.35 8.49 -2.55
C GLY A 30 -1.23 9.53 -2.56
N ARG A 31 -0.05 9.18 -2.04
CA ARG A 31 1.13 10.06 -2.07
C ARG A 31 1.65 10.28 -3.50
N PHE A 32 1.68 9.23 -4.31
CA PHE A 32 2.06 9.31 -5.72
C PHE A 32 1.16 10.25 -6.49
N GLN A 33 -0.15 10.16 -6.30
CA GLN A 33 -1.09 11.08 -6.93
C GLN A 33 -0.90 12.53 -6.46
N ILE A 34 -0.70 12.76 -5.16
CA ILE A 34 -0.46 14.11 -4.63
C ILE A 34 0.80 14.71 -5.26
N LYS A 35 1.88 13.93 -5.36
CA LYS A 35 3.16 14.39 -5.91
C LYS A 35 3.12 14.62 -7.43
N THR A 36 2.46 13.74 -8.19
CA THR A 36 2.45 13.79 -9.66
C THR A 36 1.28 14.57 -10.25
N GLY A 37 0.19 14.74 -9.50
CA GLY A 37 -1.06 15.33 -9.99
C GLY A 37 -1.87 14.44 -10.93
N ILE A 38 -1.44 13.19 -11.17
CA ILE A 38 -2.07 12.28 -12.14
C ILE A 38 -3.46 11.85 -11.67
N LYS A 39 -4.45 11.97 -12.56
CA LYS A 39 -5.84 11.56 -12.32
C LYS A 39 -6.35 10.70 -13.48
N PRO A 40 -7.19 9.68 -13.22
CA PRO A 40 -7.61 9.18 -11.90
C PRO A 40 -6.44 8.53 -11.13
N LEU A 41 -6.67 8.16 -9.85
CA LEU A 41 -5.66 7.44 -9.07
C LEU A 41 -5.28 6.15 -9.80
N ILE A 42 -3.96 5.93 -9.92
CA ILE A 42 -3.41 4.71 -10.50
C ILE A 42 -3.21 3.72 -9.35
N PRO A 43 -3.91 2.58 -9.36
CA PRO A 43 -3.74 1.59 -8.31
C PRO A 43 -2.45 0.80 -8.50
N PHE A 44 -1.81 0.43 -7.41
CA PHE A 44 -0.52 -0.25 -7.37
C PHE A 44 -0.70 -1.75 -7.12
N SER A 45 0.24 -2.55 -7.65
CA SER A 45 0.17 -4.00 -7.56
C SER A 45 0.53 -4.51 -6.17
N VAL A 46 -0.48 -4.93 -5.41
CA VAL A 46 -0.27 -5.66 -4.15
C VAL A 46 0.37 -7.02 -4.41
N GLN A 47 -0.01 -7.68 -5.52
CA GLN A 47 0.52 -9.00 -5.87
C GLN A 47 2.01 -8.99 -6.19
N GLN A 48 2.52 -7.91 -6.77
CA GLN A 48 3.96 -7.75 -6.95
C GLN A 48 4.69 -7.85 -5.61
N ILE A 49 4.17 -7.22 -4.54
CA ILE A 49 4.77 -7.31 -3.21
C ILE A 49 4.68 -8.75 -2.69
N VAL A 50 3.53 -9.41 -2.83
CA VAL A 50 3.34 -10.81 -2.41
C VAL A 50 4.37 -11.74 -3.05
N ASP A 51 4.58 -11.61 -4.36
CA ASP A 51 5.39 -12.58 -5.13
C ASP A 51 6.89 -12.25 -5.13
N CYS A 52 7.27 -10.98 -5.03
CA CYS A 52 8.64 -10.53 -5.29
C CYS A 52 9.43 -10.07 -4.05
N SER A 53 8.77 -9.80 -2.93
CA SER A 53 9.45 -9.22 -1.75
C SER A 53 9.98 -10.27 -0.75
N THR A 54 10.00 -11.55 -1.12
CA THR A 54 10.40 -12.64 -0.21
C THR A 54 11.86 -12.55 0.24
N SER A 55 12.75 -12.01 -0.61
CA SER A 55 14.14 -11.73 -0.25
C SER A 55 14.31 -10.62 0.80
N TYR A 56 13.27 -9.83 1.04
CA TYR A 56 13.23 -8.79 2.06
C TYR A 56 12.63 -9.27 3.38
N GLY A 57 12.22 -10.53 3.50
CA GLY A 57 11.66 -11.13 4.73
C GLY A 57 10.16 -11.39 4.70
N ASN A 58 9.44 -10.84 3.72
CA ASN A 58 8.02 -11.12 3.52
C ASN A 58 7.79 -12.58 3.11
N LYS A 59 6.60 -13.11 3.41
CA LYS A 59 6.25 -14.54 3.23
C LYS A 59 5.01 -14.71 2.35
N GLY A 60 4.83 -13.80 1.40
CA GLY A 60 3.66 -13.78 0.51
C GLY A 60 2.34 -13.77 1.30
N CYS A 61 1.42 -14.65 0.94
CA CYS A 61 0.13 -14.81 1.61
C CYS A 61 0.22 -15.36 3.05
N LYS A 62 1.41 -15.74 3.53
CA LYS A 62 1.64 -16.15 4.93
C LYS A 62 1.99 -14.99 5.85
N GLY A 63 2.16 -13.78 5.32
CA GLY A 63 2.40 -12.58 6.12
C GLY A 63 3.61 -11.79 5.66
N GLY A 64 3.85 -10.70 6.37
CA GLY A 64 5.00 -9.83 6.19
C GLY A 64 4.85 -8.61 7.06
N THR A 65 5.80 -7.70 6.97
CA THR A 65 5.72 -6.43 7.70
C THR A 65 5.64 -5.26 6.73
N LEU A 66 5.05 -4.16 7.19
CA LEU A 66 4.99 -2.92 6.43
C LEU A 66 6.41 -2.40 6.11
N THR A 67 7.36 -2.58 7.04
CA THR A 67 8.76 -2.18 6.87
C THR A 67 9.45 -2.96 5.75
N GLU A 68 9.37 -4.29 5.74
CA GLU A 68 9.99 -5.12 4.69
C GLU A 68 9.38 -4.84 3.31
N ALA A 69 8.07 -4.59 3.26
CA ALA A 69 7.40 -4.18 2.04
C ALA A 69 7.87 -2.81 1.54
N TRP A 70 8.09 -1.83 2.42
CA TRP A 70 8.65 -0.53 2.05
C TRP A 70 10.10 -0.62 1.59
N MET A 71 10.93 -1.47 2.23
CA MET A 71 12.30 -1.74 1.77
C MET A 71 12.30 -2.26 0.33
N TYR A 72 11.43 -3.24 0.04
CA TYR A 72 11.27 -3.76 -1.32
C TYR A 72 10.86 -2.67 -2.33
N VAL A 73 9.82 -1.88 -2.02
CA VAL A 73 9.35 -0.81 -2.92
C VAL A 73 10.38 0.31 -3.08
N GLN A 74 11.15 0.62 -2.04
CA GLN A 74 12.27 1.56 -2.15
C GLN A 74 13.36 1.05 -3.09
N ASP A 75 13.67 -0.25 -3.06
CA ASP A 75 14.77 -0.82 -3.83
C ASP A 75 14.39 -1.18 -5.26
N GLN A 76 13.15 -1.63 -5.49
CA GLN A 76 12.68 -2.17 -6.78
C GLN A 76 11.58 -1.33 -7.42
N GLY A 77 10.93 -0.46 -6.65
CA GLY A 77 9.74 0.26 -7.08
C GLY A 77 8.48 -0.61 -7.07
N ILE A 78 7.41 -0.11 -7.66
CA ILE A 78 6.13 -0.80 -7.80
C ILE A 78 5.43 -0.46 -9.12
N VAL A 79 4.79 -1.45 -9.72
CA VAL A 79 4.01 -1.34 -10.96
C VAL A 79 2.53 -1.10 -10.68
N LYS A 80 1.81 -0.65 -11.70
CA LYS A 80 0.35 -0.56 -11.68
C LYS A 80 -0.31 -1.93 -11.53
N GLU A 81 -1.41 -1.97 -10.79
CA GLU A 81 -2.26 -3.16 -10.58
C GLU A 81 -2.70 -3.80 -11.91
N SER A 82 -2.97 -3.00 -12.94
CA SER A 82 -3.38 -3.52 -14.25
C SER A 82 -2.28 -4.31 -14.99
N ALA A 83 -1.01 -4.08 -14.66
CA ALA A 83 0.12 -4.83 -15.22
C ALA A 83 0.40 -6.12 -14.43
N TYR A 84 0.13 -6.11 -13.12
CA TYR A 84 0.34 -7.26 -12.25
C TYR A 84 -0.88 -7.43 -11.31
N PRO A 85 -1.96 -8.06 -11.79
CA PRO A 85 -3.23 -8.14 -11.05
C PRO A 85 -3.16 -9.00 -9.79
N PHE A 86 -3.97 -8.67 -8.80
CA PHE A 86 -4.16 -9.43 -7.57
C PHE A 86 -4.82 -10.79 -7.81
N THR A 87 -4.21 -11.82 -7.24
CA THR A 87 -4.66 -13.23 -7.38
C THR A 87 -4.91 -13.92 -6.04
N ALA A 88 -4.68 -13.22 -4.92
CA ALA A 88 -4.92 -13.71 -3.56
C ALA A 88 -4.22 -15.05 -3.21
N LYS A 89 -3.09 -15.35 -3.88
CA LYS A 89 -2.28 -16.54 -3.64
C LYS A 89 -0.82 -16.25 -3.94
N ASP A 90 0.07 -17.08 -3.40
CA ASP A 90 1.49 -17.02 -3.73
C ASP A 90 1.73 -17.36 -5.20
N GLY A 91 2.53 -16.54 -5.87
CA GLY A 91 3.00 -16.74 -7.22
C GLY A 91 4.52 -16.66 -7.31
N LYS A 92 5.04 -16.85 -8.54
CA LYS A 92 6.43 -16.50 -8.84
C LYS A 92 6.50 -15.04 -9.26
N CYS A 93 7.55 -14.34 -8.83
CA CYS A 93 7.81 -12.99 -9.31
C CYS A 93 7.90 -12.96 -10.84
N LYS A 94 7.20 -12.01 -11.46
CA LYS A 94 7.18 -11.80 -12.91
C LYS A 94 8.14 -10.68 -13.29
N ASP A 95 9.43 -10.99 -13.30
CA ASP A 95 10.49 -9.98 -13.52
C ASP A 95 10.27 -9.15 -14.79
N SER A 96 9.85 -9.78 -15.89
CA SER A 96 9.58 -9.07 -17.16
C SER A 96 8.48 -8.01 -17.05
N VAL A 97 7.55 -8.14 -16.10
CA VAL A 97 6.52 -7.14 -15.81
C VAL A 97 7.08 -6.04 -14.92
N VAL A 98 7.84 -6.42 -13.89
CA VAL A 98 8.41 -5.52 -12.86
C VAL A 98 9.52 -4.64 -13.41
N THR A 99 10.34 -5.13 -14.35
CA THR A 99 11.43 -4.36 -14.96
C THR A 99 10.97 -3.48 -16.13
N SER A 100 9.71 -3.58 -16.54
CA SER A 100 9.18 -2.81 -17.66
C SER A 100 8.83 -1.39 -17.23
N SER A 101 9.56 -0.41 -17.76
CA SER A 101 9.32 1.02 -17.48
C SER A 101 7.89 1.47 -17.84
N ALA A 102 7.24 0.82 -18.81
CA ALA A 102 5.85 1.11 -19.18
C ALA A 102 4.81 0.70 -18.11
N ASN A 103 5.20 -0.17 -17.18
CA ASN A 103 4.35 -0.64 -16.09
C ASN A 103 4.62 0.09 -14.77
N GLN A 104 5.76 0.76 -14.65
CA GLN A 104 6.22 1.35 -13.40
C GLN A 104 5.36 2.55 -12.98
N CYS A 105 4.98 2.57 -11.70
CA CYS A 105 4.41 3.75 -11.05
C CYS A 105 5.46 4.46 -10.21
N LEU A 106 6.16 3.73 -9.34
CA LEU A 106 7.33 4.22 -8.61
C LEU A 106 8.54 3.45 -9.09
N ALA A 107 9.58 4.11 -9.57
CA ALA A 107 10.86 3.49 -9.88
C ALA A 107 11.65 3.19 -8.59
N ALA A 108 12.71 2.39 -8.72
CA ALA A 108 13.69 2.23 -7.66
C ALA A 108 14.19 3.61 -7.19
N ARG A 109 14.24 3.81 -5.86
CA ARG A 109 14.65 5.05 -5.19
C ARG A 109 13.68 6.23 -5.26
N ASP A 110 12.51 6.11 -5.89
CA ASP A 110 11.46 7.14 -5.80
C ASP A 110 10.93 7.28 -4.35
N VAL A 111 10.94 6.18 -3.59
CA VAL A 111 10.67 6.20 -2.15
C VAL A 111 11.99 6.38 -1.41
N VAL A 112 12.19 7.56 -0.83
CA VAL A 112 13.41 7.89 -0.07
C VAL A 112 13.42 7.36 1.36
N GLY A 113 12.25 7.01 1.92
CA GLY A 113 12.11 6.41 3.24
C GLY A 113 10.70 6.45 3.80
N TRP A 114 10.52 5.92 5.01
CA TRP A 114 9.28 5.93 5.78
C TRP A 114 9.57 6.35 7.22
N ILE A 115 8.62 7.03 7.84
CA ILE A 115 8.75 7.57 9.19
C ILE A 115 7.68 6.92 10.07
N GLY A 116 8.12 6.27 11.15
CA GLY A 116 7.23 5.79 12.20
C GLY A 116 6.86 6.92 13.14
N ILE A 117 5.56 7.20 13.27
CA ILE A 117 5.05 8.12 14.28
C ILE A 117 4.92 7.35 15.59
N LYS A 118 5.37 7.95 16.70
CA LYS A 118 5.25 7.32 18.02
C LYS A 118 3.76 7.10 18.36
N PRO A 119 3.42 5.99 19.03
CA PRO A 119 2.07 5.81 19.54
C PRO A 119 1.62 7.01 20.38
N GLU A 120 0.35 7.38 20.25
CA GLU A 120 -0.31 8.44 21.04
C GLU A 120 0.20 9.88 20.77
N ASP A 121 1.06 10.09 19.77
CA ASP A 121 1.51 11.42 19.36
C ASP A 121 0.57 12.03 18.30
N GLU A 122 -0.56 12.55 18.76
CA GLU A 122 -1.58 13.15 17.89
C GLU A 122 -1.08 14.39 17.14
N LEU A 123 -0.15 15.14 17.72
CA LEU A 123 0.41 16.35 17.09
C LEU A 123 1.27 15.97 15.88
N SER A 124 2.15 14.98 16.03
CA SER A 124 2.94 14.46 14.93
C SER A 124 2.05 13.80 13.87
N LEU A 125 1.02 13.04 14.29
CA LEU A 125 0.05 12.44 13.37
C LEU A 125 -0.71 13.50 12.56
N ARG A 126 -1.17 14.57 13.21
CA ARG A 126 -1.86 15.69 12.56
C ARG A 126 -0.96 16.35 11.51
N GLY A 127 0.31 16.58 11.83
CA GLY A 127 1.28 17.11 10.88
C GLY A 127 1.49 16.20 9.67
N ALA A 128 1.63 14.90 9.91
CA ALA A 128 1.84 13.92 8.83
C ALA A 128 0.64 13.81 7.89
N VAL A 129 -0.59 13.83 8.43
CA VAL A 129 -1.84 13.81 7.63
C VAL A 129 -1.99 15.06 6.78
N ALA A 130 -1.49 16.21 7.24
CA ALA A 130 -1.51 17.45 6.45
C ALA A 130 -0.60 17.38 5.21
N ASP A 131 0.48 16.58 5.25
CA ASP A 131 1.37 16.33 4.11
C ASP A 131 0.80 15.27 3.14
N GLY A 132 0.07 14.28 3.64
CA GLY A 132 -0.60 13.29 2.81
C GLY A 132 -1.07 12.06 3.59
N PRO A 133 -1.58 11.02 2.90
CA PRO A 133 -2.06 9.81 3.54
C PRO A 133 -1.01 9.15 4.45
N VAL A 134 -1.49 8.59 5.55
CA VAL A 134 -0.71 7.88 6.57
C VAL A 134 -1.40 6.55 6.88
N SER A 135 -0.62 5.47 6.99
CA SER A 135 -1.14 4.18 7.46
C SER A 135 -1.26 4.20 8.99
N VAL A 136 -2.42 3.80 9.51
CA VAL A 136 -2.71 3.75 10.95
C VAL A 136 -3.38 2.44 11.32
N GLY A 137 -3.06 1.91 12.50
CA GLY A 137 -3.78 0.81 13.12
C GLY A 137 -4.82 1.33 14.11
N ILE A 138 -6.02 0.75 14.10
CA ILE A 138 -7.11 1.10 15.02
C ILE A 138 -7.75 -0.16 15.61
N HIS A 139 -8.31 -0.05 16.81
CA HIS A 139 -9.05 -1.16 17.43
C HIS A 139 -10.48 -1.27 16.86
N GLY A 140 -10.61 -1.98 15.74
CA GLY A 140 -11.87 -2.12 15.00
C GLY A 140 -12.84 -3.20 15.51
N SER A 141 -12.48 -4.00 16.52
CA SER A 141 -13.26 -5.16 16.95
C SER A 141 -14.43 -4.85 17.90
N SER A 142 -14.67 -3.57 18.23
CA SER A 142 -15.83 -3.22 19.05
C SER A 142 -17.12 -3.28 18.22
N SER A 143 -18.24 -3.66 18.85
CA SER A 143 -19.55 -3.65 18.19
C SER A 143 -19.98 -2.24 17.76
N ARG A 144 -19.49 -1.20 18.46
CA ARG A 144 -19.71 0.19 18.07
C ARG A 144 -19.05 0.52 16.73
N PHE A 145 -17.80 0.09 16.54
CA PHE A 145 -17.08 0.33 15.30
C PHE A 145 -17.67 -0.45 14.13
N ARG A 146 -17.96 -1.75 14.32
CA ARG A 146 -18.58 -2.60 13.28
C ARG A 146 -19.95 -2.11 12.81
N ASN A 147 -20.72 -1.50 13.72
CA ASN A 147 -22.07 -1.01 13.43
C ASN A 147 -22.13 0.49 13.18
N TYR A 148 -20.98 1.17 13.05
CA TYR A 148 -20.94 2.59 12.71
C TYR A 148 -21.63 2.85 11.36
N ARG A 149 -22.32 3.99 11.23
CA ARG A 149 -23.06 4.39 10.01
C ARG A 149 -22.77 5.83 9.61
N PHE A 150 -22.81 6.76 10.56
CA PHE A 150 -22.53 8.19 10.35
C PHE A 150 -22.20 8.87 11.69
N GLY A 151 -21.60 10.05 11.62
CA GLY A 151 -21.09 10.87 12.73
C GLY A 151 -20.35 12.08 12.20
#